data_AF-A0A449D1X8-F1
#
_entry.id   AF-A0A449D1X8-F1
#
_cell.length_a   1.000
_cell.length_b   1.000
_cell.length_c   1.000
_cell.angle_alpha   90.00
_cell.angle_beta   90.00
_cell.angle_gamma   90.00
#
_symmetry.space_group_name_H-M   'P 1'
#
loop_
_entity.id
_entity.type
_entity.pdbx_description
1 polymer ?
#
loop_
_entity_poly.entity_id
_entity_poly.type
_entity_poly.pdbx_seq_one_letter_code
_entity_poly.pdbx_strand_id
1 'polypeptide(L)'
;MGGRAVGRSGKFSPFRSFDFDAAVFLIFAAGKFELTLAREVPADAVEAFARYSPHTNGRQPTLRQVEDLGVDVTDEMRAAYEALDVGALKVRSI
;
A
#
# COMPACT_ATOMS: atom_id res chain seq x y z
N MET A 1 -20.02 -6.57 16.69
CA MET A 1 -19.01 -7.28 15.86
C MET A 1 -17.70 -6.51 15.96
N GLY A 2 -16.71 -7.05 16.65
CA GLY A 2 -15.42 -6.38 16.84
C GLY A 2 -14.63 -6.42 15.54
N GLY A 3 -14.45 -5.26 14.91
CA GLY A 3 -13.49 -5.12 13.82
C GLY A 3 -12.13 -5.50 14.35
N ARG A 4 -11.56 -6.61 13.86
CA ARG A 4 -10.14 -6.89 14.06
C ARG A 4 -9.38 -5.74 13.38
N ALA A 5 -8.97 -4.75 14.16
CA ALA A 5 -7.90 -3.88 13.75
C ALA A 5 -6.72 -4.83 13.45
N VAL A 6 -6.26 -4.86 12.20
CA VAL A 6 -5.03 -5.53 11.87
C VAL A 6 -3.98 -4.82 12.71
N GLY A 7 -3.49 -5.46 13.78
CA GLY A 7 -2.47 -4.87 14.63
C GLY A 7 -1.26 -4.49 13.79
N ARG A 8 -0.32 -3.71 14.34
CA ARG A 8 0.94 -3.30 13.66
C ARG A 8 1.78 -4.47 13.08
N SER A 9 1.36 -5.71 13.31
CA SER A 9 1.84 -6.95 12.68
C SER A 9 1.21 -7.29 11.32
N GLY A 10 0.41 -6.39 10.71
CA GLY A 10 -0.12 -6.58 9.36
C GLY A 10 1.00 -6.88 8.36
N LYS A 11 0.76 -7.82 7.46
CA LYS A 11 1.73 -8.22 6.43
C LYS A 11 1.16 -7.95 5.05
N PHE A 12 2.00 -7.44 4.17
CA PHE A 12 1.66 -7.33 2.76
C PHE A 12 1.91 -8.65 2.05
N SER A 13 1.43 -8.75 0.81
CA SER A 13 1.78 -9.85 -0.07
C SER A 13 3.31 -9.90 -0.29
N PRO A 14 3.91 -11.09 -0.37
CA PRO A 14 5.34 -11.22 -0.59
C PRO A 14 5.73 -10.82 -2.03
N PHE A 15 6.84 -10.12 -2.16
CA PHE A 15 7.52 -9.85 -3.43
C PHE A 15 8.43 -11.02 -3.80
N ARG A 16 8.41 -11.41 -5.07
CA ARG A 16 9.26 -12.49 -5.63
C ARG A 16 10.26 -12.00 -6.69
N SER A 17 10.06 -10.78 -7.18
CA SER A 17 10.93 -10.06 -8.09
C SER A 17 10.93 -8.58 -7.69
N PHE A 18 11.99 -7.87 -8.07
CA PHE A 18 12.21 -6.44 -7.79
C PHE A 18 12.46 -5.65 -9.07
N ASP A 19 12.01 -6.17 -10.21
CA ASP A 19 12.08 -5.50 -11.51
C ASP A 19 10.91 -4.51 -11.66
N PHE A 20 10.95 -3.49 -10.81
CA PHE A 20 10.05 -2.34 -10.78
C PHE A 20 10.80 -1.13 -10.21
N ASP A 21 10.33 0.09 -10.46
CA ASP A 21 11.00 1.28 -9.95
C ASP A 21 10.59 1.58 -8.49
N ALA A 22 9.28 1.55 -8.22
CA ALA A 22 8.72 1.79 -6.90
C ALA A 22 7.48 0.93 -6.61
N ALA A 23 7.27 0.61 -5.34
CA ALA A 23 6.07 -0.01 -4.82
C ALA A 23 5.26 1.03 -4.03
N VAL A 24 3.98 1.18 -4.37
CA VAL A 24 3.06 2.04 -3.62
C VAL A 24 2.21 1.18 -2.69
N PHE A 25 2.37 1.38 -1.39
CA PHE A 25 1.59 0.69 -0.36
C PHE A 25 0.42 1.58 0.05
N LEU A 26 -0.80 1.07 -0.11
CA LEU A 26 -2.03 1.76 0.27
C LEU A 26 -2.65 1.07 1.48
N ILE A 27 -2.96 1.85 2.52
CA ILE A 27 -3.59 1.36 3.75
C ILE A 27 -4.93 2.07 3.91
N PHE A 28 -5.97 1.27 4.06
CA PHE A 28 -7.34 1.75 4.19
C PHE A 28 -7.88 1.47 5.60
N ALA A 29 -8.66 2.43 6.12
CA ALA A 29 -9.42 2.25 7.35
C ALA A 29 -10.44 1.13 7.18
N ALA A 30 -10.45 0.19 8.11
CA ALA A 30 -11.43 -0.88 8.14
C ALA A 30 -12.86 -0.31 8.21
N GLY A 31 -13.76 -0.85 7.39
CA GLY A 31 -15.20 -0.53 7.40
C GLY A 31 -15.59 0.72 6.61
N LYS A 32 -14.72 1.73 6.50
CA LYS A 32 -14.99 2.94 5.70
C LYS A 32 -14.26 2.99 4.38
N PHE A 33 -13.21 2.18 4.21
CA PHE A 33 -12.34 2.19 3.03
C PHE A 33 -11.75 3.59 2.74
N GLU A 34 -11.57 4.41 3.78
CA GLU A 34 -10.88 5.68 3.68
C GLU A 34 -9.37 5.42 3.61
N LEU A 35 -8.66 6.02 2.65
CA LEU A 35 -7.19 5.91 2.56
C LEU A 35 -6.56 6.63 3.77
N THR A 36 -5.92 5.88 4.66
CA THR A 36 -5.29 6.40 5.87
C THR A 36 -3.82 6.70 5.70
N LEU A 37 -3.13 5.93 4.86
CA LEU A 37 -1.72 6.09 4.58
C LEU A 37 -1.40 5.55 3.18
N ALA A 38 -0.57 6.28 2.45
CA ALA A 38 0.07 5.80 1.24
C ALA A 38 1.58 6.07 1.28
N ARG A 39 2.37 5.06 0.95
CA ARG A 39 3.84 5.14 0.94
C ARG A 39 4.38 4.66 -0.38
N GLU A 40 5.14 5.50 -1.06
CA GLU A 40 5.90 5.12 -2.24
C GLU A 40 7.33 4.74 -1.81
N VAL A 41 7.73 3.51 -2.11
CA VAL A 41 9.01 2.94 -1.67
C VAL A 41 9.79 2.42 -2.88
N PRO A 42 11.02 2.89 -3.12
CA PRO A 42 11.90 2.36 -4.15
C PRO A 42 12.13 0.85 -4.00
N ALA A 43 12.26 0.15 -5.13
CA ALA A 43 12.40 -1.31 -5.14
C ALA A 43 13.60 -1.84 -4.35
N ASP A 44 14.73 -1.15 -4.41
CA ASP A 44 15.95 -1.47 -3.68
C ASP A 44 15.74 -1.39 -2.16
N ALA A 45 14.99 -0.40 -1.69
CA ALA A 45 14.61 -0.27 -0.30
C ALA A 45 13.63 -1.39 0.12
N VAL A 46 12.65 -1.73 -0.71
CA VAL A 46 11.76 -2.88 -0.42
C VAL A 46 12.57 -4.16 -0.31
N GLU A 47 13.49 -4.41 -1.24
CA GLU A 47 14.35 -5.60 -1.22
C GLU A 47 15.23 -5.66 0.04
N ALA A 48 15.85 -4.54 0.42
CA ALA A 48 16.75 -4.46 1.56
C ALA A 48 16.05 -4.74 2.90
N PHE A 49 14.85 -4.19 3.11
CA PHE A 49 14.15 -4.27 4.40
C PHE A 49 13.16 -5.43 4.52
N ALA A 50 12.58 -5.90 3.41
CA ALA A 50 11.60 -6.97 3.46
C ALA A 50 12.26 -8.31 3.84
N ARG A 51 11.70 -8.95 4.86
CA ARG A 51 12.23 -10.22 5.38
C ARG A 51 11.92 -11.35 4.41
N TYR A 52 12.93 -12.15 4.08
CA TYR A 52 12.73 -13.38 3.32
C TYR A 52 11.88 -14.38 4.10
N SER A 53 10.88 -14.95 3.43
CA SER A 53 9.98 -15.98 3.92
C SER A 53 10.19 -17.25 3.11
N PRO A 54 10.78 -18.31 3.71
CA PRO A 54 11.00 -19.59 3.03
C PRO A 54 9.70 -20.24 2.55
N HIS A 55 8.62 -20.10 3.31
CA HIS A 55 7.33 -20.72 2.99
C HIS A 55 6.72 -20.18 1.71
N THR A 56 6.91 -18.89 1.44
CA THR A 56 6.39 -18.23 0.24
C THR A 56 7.44 -18.03 -0.84
N ASN A 57 8.70 -18.42 -0.61
CA ASN A 57 9.84 -18.16 -1.48
C ASN A 57 9.84 -16.71 -2.01
N GLY A 58 9.79 -15.74 -1.08
CA GLY A 58 9.69 -14.32 -1.39
C GLY A 58 9.95 -13.45 -0.17
N ARG A 59 10.09 -12.14 -0.36
CA ARG A 59 10.31 -11.19 0.74
C ARG A 59 9.00 -10.50 1.10
N GLN A 60 8.67 -10.48 2.38
CA GLN A 60 7.37 -10.02 2.87
C GLN A 60 7.50 -8.77 3.73
N PRO A 61 7.07 -7.59 3.26
CA PRO A 61 7.02 -6.38 4.06
C PRO A 61 5.94 -6.45 5.14
N THR A 62 6.19 -5.79 6.25
CA THR A 62 5.21 -5.58 7.32
C THR A 62 4.70 -4.15 7.31
N LEU A 63 3.50 -3.94 7.87
CA LEU A 63 2.89 -2.63 8.05
C LEU A 63 3.86 -1.65 8.74
N ARG A 64 4.44 -2.08 9.87
CA ARG A 64 5.41 -1.27 10.61
C ARG A 64 6.62 -0.83 9.79
N GLN A 65 7.13 -1.68 8.90
CA GLN A 65 8.25 -1.29 8.04
C GLN A 65 7.83 -0.24 7.03
N VAL A 66 6.65 -0.42 6.42
CA VAL A 66 6.15 0.52 5.41
C VAL A 66 5.81 1.88 6.01
N GLU A 67 5.30 1.93 7.24
CA GLU A 67 4.99 3.19 7.97
C GLU A 67 6.20 4.14 8.04
N ASP A 68 7.41 3.59 8.12
CA ASP A 68 8.66 4.37 8.30
C ASP A 68 9.50 4.47 7.00
N LEU A 69 9.13 3.79 5.91
CA LEU A 69 9.92 3.70 4.67
C LEU A 69 9.35 4.54 3.53
N GLY A 70 10.23 5.01 2.65
CA GLY A 70 9.85 5.72 1.43
C GLY A 70 9.31 7.14 1.68
N VAL A 71 8.47 7.62 0.76
CA VAL A 71 7.86 8.95 0.78
C VAL A 71 6.36 8.83 1.07
N ASP A 72 5.82 9.75 1.87
CA ASP A 72 4.37 9.85 2.08
C ASP A 72 3.71 10.46 0.84
N VAL A 73 2.84 9.68 0.20
CA VAL A 73 2.07 10.09 -0.98
C VAL A 73 0.56 10.05 -0.70
N THR A 74 0.16 10.10 0.57
CA THR A 74 -1.25 9.96 0.98
C THR A 74 -2.14 11.02 0.34
N ASP A 75 -1.71 12.28 0.36
CA ASP A 75 -2.51 13.39 -0.18
C ASP A 75 -2.57 13.35 -1.72
N GLU A 76 -1.48 12.98 -2.38
CA GLU A 76 -1.45 12.79 -3.83
C GLU A 76 -2.41 11.66 -4.26
N MET A 77 -2.37 10.52 -3.56
CA MET A 77 -3.24 9.39 -3.85
C MET A 77 -4.71 9.74 -3.59
N ARG A 78 -5.02 10.50 -2.52
CA ARG A 78 -6.39 11.00 -2.27
C ARG A 78 -6.86 11.90 -3.41
N ALA A 79 -6.04 12.86 -3.83
CA ALA A 79 -6.37 13.75 -4.94
C ALA A 79 -6.60 12.97 -6.25
N ALA A 80 -5.77 11.95 -6.54
CA ALA A 80 -5.94 11.08 -7.68
C ALA A 80 -7.26 10.28 -7.61
N TYR A 81 -7.61 9.72 -6.46
CA TYR A 81 -8.87 9.01 -6.24
C TYR A 81 -10.09 9.91 -6.45
N GLU A 82 -10.06 11.14 -5.92
CA GLU A 82 -11.13 12.12 -6.12
C GLU A 82 -11.28 12.52 -7.59
N ALA A 83 -10.16 12.71 -8.31
CA ALA A 83 -10.19 13.02 -9.74
C ALA A 83 -10.80 11.87 -10.57
N LEU A 84 -10.57 10.61 -10.18
CA LEU A 84 -11.18 9.44 -10.82
C LEU A 84 -12.70 9.42 -10.62
N ASP A 85 -13.22 9.80 -9.45
CA ASP A 85 -14.66 9.80 -9.20
C ASP A 85 -15.37 10.87 -10.04
N VAL A 86 -14.76 12.06 -10.14
CA VAL A 86 -15.23 13.14 -11.03
C VAL A 86 -15.19 12.72 -12.50
N GLY A 87 -14.14 12.00 -12.92
CA GLY A 87 -14.01 11.45 -14.27
C GLY A 87 -15.04 10.33 -14.55
N ALA A 88 -15.25 9.42 -13.61
CA ALA A 88 -16.21 8.33 -13.70
C ALA A 88 -17.66 8.83 -13.77
N LEU A 89 -17.97 9.92 -13.06
CA LEU A 89 -19.27 10.60 -13.18
C LEU A 89 -19.48 11.14 -14.60
N LYS A 90 -18.45 11.74 -15.21
CA LYS A 90 -18.52 12.30 -16.58
C LYS A 90 -18.66 11.23 -17.66
N VAL A 91 -18.02 10.07 -17.50
CA VAL A 91 -18.11 8.95 -18.47
C VAL A 91 -19.49 8.28 -18.43
N ARG A 92 -20.19 8.29 -17.29
CA ARG A 92 -21.52 7.67 -17.14
C ARG A 92 -22.69 8.53 -17.61
N SER A 93 -22.44 9.80 -17.96
CA SER A 93 -23.44 10.76 -18.42
C SER A 93 -23.56 10.89 -19.94
N ILE A 94 -22.99 9.96 -20.70
CA ILE A 94 -23.08 9.84 -22.17
C ILE A 94 -23.79 8.53 -22.49
#